data_AF-A0A954L6X2-F1
#
_entry.id   AF-A0A954L6X2-F1
#
_cell.length_a   1.000
_cell.length_b   1.000
_cell.length_c   1.000
_cell.angle_alpha   90.00
_cell.angle_beta   90.00
_cell.angle_gamma   90.00
#
_symmetry.space_group_name_H-M   'P 1'
#
loop_
_entity.id
_entity.type
_entity.pdbx_description
1 polymer ?
#
loop_
_entity_poly.entity_id
_entity_poly.type
_entity_poly.pdbx_seq_one_letter_code
_entity_poly.pdbx_strand_id
1 'polypeptide(L)'
;MPYDKRMKRGPSLTLNRPTGQWCKTFTLPNGRRKTVYFGTDPDAAMAKYLQERDEWQAGRDPRETVSTAWPTALTLADVCNAFLTRSKGRVAGGELSPRTFDDYFDVAKSLTSHFGRTRVVATMGPRDFGDYRAAQSR
;
A
#
# COMPACT_ATOMS: atom_id res chain seq x y z
N MET A 1 -36.31 -10.85 -29.76
CA MET A 1 -34.97 -11.46 -29.85
C MET A 1 -34.52 -11.85 -28.45
N PRO A 2 -34.54 -13.12 -28.03
CA PRO A 2 -33.97 -13.51 -26.74
C PRO A 2 -32.48 -13.83 -26.95
N TYR A 3 -31.59 -13.06 -26.34
CA TYR A 3 -30.15 -13.27 -26.44
C TYR A 3 -29.63 -13.89 -25.15
N ASP A 4 -29.49 -15.21 -25.12
CA ASP A 4 -28.59 -15.90 -24.20
C ASP A 4 -27.27 -16.15 -24.94
N LYS A 5 -26.15 -15.79 -24.28
CA LYS A 5 -24.86 -16.49 -24.36
C LYS A 5 -23.86 -15.76 -23.48
N ARG A 6 -23.49 -16.44 -22.40
CA ARG A 6 -22.14 -16.51 -21.79
C ARG A 6 -21.04 -15.80 -22.59
N MET A 7 -20.97 -14.47 -22.50
CA MET A 7 -19.87 -13.70 -23.05
C MET A 7 -18.79 -13.68 -21.96
N LYS A 8 -17.65 -14.34 -22.21
CA LYS A 8 -16.46 -14.20 -21.38
C LYS A 8 -16.12 -12.71 -21.32
N ARG A 9 -16.49 -12.06 -20.22
CA ARG A 9 -16.32 -10.62 -20.04
C ARG A 9 -14.83 -10.33 -19.96
N GLY A 10 -14.29 -9.62 -20.96
CA GLY A 10 -13.08 -8.83 -20.78
C GLY A 10 -13.24 -7.86 -19.58
N PRO A 11 -12.20 -7.10 -19.22
CA PRO A 11 -12.21 -6.26 -18.02
C PRO A 11 -13.13 -5.04 -18.22
N SER A 12 -14.44 -5.24 -18.30
CA SER A 12 -15.42 -4.18 -18.46
C SER A 12 -15.93 -3.72 -17.09
N LEU A 13 -16.02 -2.40 -16.94
CA LEU A 13 -16.78 -1.74 -15.89
C LEU A 13 -18.27 -2.02 -16.10
N THR A 14 -19.03 -2.10 -15.01
CA THR A 14 -20.48 -2.32 -15.03
C THR A 14 -21.18 -1.04 -14.59
N LEU A 15 -22.19 -0.59 -15.34
CA LEU A 15 -23.00 0.56 -14.94
C LEU A 15 -23.99 0.16 -13.83
N ASN A 16 -23.93 0.83 -12.70
CA ASN A 16 -24.91 0.70 -11.64
C ASN A 16 -26.16 1.51 -11.98
N ARG A 17 -27.21 0.85 -12.50
CA ARG A 17 -28.44 1.48 -13.01
C ARG A 17 -29.12 2.45 -12.03
N PRO A 18 -29.18 2.21 -10.71
CA PRO A 18 -29.81 3.12 -9.76
C PRO A 18 -29.02 4.41 -9.51
N THR A 19 -27.68 4.36 -9.53
CA THR A 19 -26.84 5.52 -9.21
C THR A 19 -26.19 6.17 -10.43
N GLY A 20 -26.30 5.55 -11.61
CA GLY A 20 -25.63 6.00 -12.84
C GLY A 20 -24.10 5.88 -12.79
N GLN A 21 -23.54 5.22 -11.77
CA GLN A 21 -22.10 5.14 -11.57
C GLN A 21 -21.52 3.85 -12.14
N TRP A 22 -20.37 3.95 -12.80
CA TRP A 22 -19.58 2.83 -13.26
C TRP A 22 -18.83 2.18 -12.10
N CYS A 23 -18.95 0.86 -11.98
CA CYS A 23 -18.34 0.09 -10.91
C CYS A 23 -17.67 -1.20 -11.39
N LYS A 24 -16.73 -1.71 -10.59
CA LYS A 24 -16.13 -3.03 -10.75
C LYS A 24 -16.07 -3.74 -9.41
N THR A 25 -16.47 -5.01 -9.40
CA THR A 25 -16.23 -5.90 -8.27
C THR A 25 -14.87 -6.55 -8.42
N PHE A 26 -14.00 -6.34 -7.45
CA PHE A 26 -12.70 -6.99 -7.32
C PHE A 26 -12.79 -8.11 -6.30
N THR A 27 -12.06 -9.20 -6.57
CA THR A 27 -11.81 -10.25 -5.58
C THR A 27 -10.48 -9.91 -4.93
N LEU A 28 -10.52 -9.60 -3.63
CA LEU A 28 -9.34 -9.25 -2.85
C LEU A 28 -8.54 -10.52 -2.48
N PRO A 29 -7.24 -10.38 -2.12
CA PRO A 29 -6.40 -11.52 -1.73
C PRO A 29 -6.93 -12.32 -0.53
N ASN A 30 -7.75 -11.71 0.32
CA ASN A 30 -8.41 -12.34 1.47
C ASN A 30 -9.71 -13.09 1.10
N GLY A 31 -9.99 -13.26 -0.20
CA GLY A 31 -11.20 -13.93 -0.71
C GLY A 31 -12.48 -13.10 -0.65
N ARG A 32 -12.44 -11.87 -0.11
CA ARG A 32 -13.62 -10.98 -0.05
C ARG A 32 -13.82 -10.26 -1.38
N ARG A 33 -15.09 -10.01 -1.73
CA ARG A 33 -15.46 -9.21 -2.91
C ARG A 33 -15.69 -7.77 -2.48
N LYS A 34 -15.04 -6.80 -3.15
CA LYS A 34 -15.24 -5.36 -2.92
C LYS A 34 -15.70 -4.71 -4.22
N THR A 35 -16.82 -4.00 -4.17
CA THR A 35 -17.34 -3.23 -5.31
C THR A 35 -16.85 -1.80 -5.21
N VAL A 36 -16.13 -1.35 -6.23
CA VAL A 36 -15.52 -0.02 -6.31
C VAL A 36 -16.22 0.76 -7.41
N TYR A 37 -16.55 2.02 -7.13
CA TYR A 37 -17.17 2.96 -8.06
C TYR A 37 -16.13 3.95 -8.58
N PHE A 38 -16.17 4.26 -9.88
CA PHE A 38 -15.18 5.09 -10.58
C PHE A 38 -15.73 6.44 -11.07
N GLY A 39 -17.05 6.60 -11.09
CA GLY A 39 -17.72 7.84 -11.48
C GLY A 39 -18.90 7.59 -12.41
N THR A 40 -19.56 8.66 -12.84
CA THR A 40 -20.74 8.62 -13.75
C THR A 40 -20.35 8.74 -15.22
N ASP A 41 -19.21 9.38 -15.51
CA ASP A 41 -18.67 9.51 -16.87
C ASP A 41 -17.97 8.22 -17.31
N PRO A 42 -18.38 7.59 -18.42
CA PRO A 42 -17.79 6.34 -18.92
C PRO A 42 -16.29 6.44 -19.22
N ASP A 43 -15.83 7.51 -19.87
CA ASP A 43 -14.44 7.62 -20.33
C ASP A 43 -13.52 7.92 -19.15
N ALA A 44 -13.94 8.84 -18.27
CA ALA A 44 -13.21 9.14 -17.04
C ALA A 44 -13.18 7.93 -16.08
N ALA A 45 -14.27 7.15 -16.00
CA ALA A 45 -14.31 5.95 -15.18
C ALA A 45 -13.38 4.86 -15.72
N MET A 46 -13.29 4.69 -17.04
CA MET A 46 -12.37 3.74 -17.67
C MET A 46 -10.91 4.13 -17.42
N ALA A 47 -10.57 5.41 -17.55
CA ALA A 47 -9.22 5.91 -17.27
C ALA A 47 -8.81 5.66 -15.81
N LYS A 48 -9.69 5.97 -14.85
CA LYS A 48 -9.46 5.68 -13.43
C LYS A 48 -9.34 4.19 -13.15
N TYR A 49 -10.19 3.37 -13.76
CA TYR A 49 -10.10 1.92 -13.63
C TYR A 49 -8.75 1.39 -14.12
N LEU A 50 -8.27 1.82 -15.29
CA LEU A 50 -6.98 1.36 -15.83
C LEU A 50 -5.81 1.74 -14.93
N GLN A 51 -5.84 2.94 -14.32
CA GLN A 51 -4.82 3.39 -13.37
C GLN A 51 -4.86 2.60 -12.06
N GLU A 52 -6.06 2.38 -11.52
CA GLU A 52 -6.25 1.80 -10.19
C GLU A 52 -6.34 0.26 -10.20
N ARG A 53 -6.52 -0.39 -11.36
CA ARG A 53 -6.79 -1.83 -11.49
C ARG A 53 -5.74 -2.67 -10.78
N ASP A 54 -4.47 -2.36 -11.01
CA ASP A 54 -3.36 -3.16 -10.52
C ASP A 54 -3.23 -3.05 -9.00
N GLU A 55 -3.58 -1.89 -8.42
CA GLU A 55 -3.64 -1.68 -6.98
C GLU A 55 -4.80 -2.44 -6.33
N TRP A 56 -6.01 -2.36 -6.92
CA TRP A 56 -7.18 -3.10 -6.46
C TRP A 56 -7.01 -4.62 -6.55
N GLN A 57 -6.38 -5.12 -7.63
CA GLN A 57 -6.04 -6.53 -7.78
C GLN A 57 -4.98 -6.99 -6.78
N ALA A 58 -4.04 -6.11 -6.43
CA ALA A 58 -3.09 -6.33 -5.35
C ALA A 58 -3.72 -6.22 -3.94
N GLY A 59 -5.00 -5.89 -3.85
CA GLY A 59 -5.72 -5.72 -2.57
C GLY A 59 -5.39 -4.42 -1.84
N ARG A 60 -4.80 -3.44 -2.52
CA ARG A 60 -4.50 -2.11 -2.00
C ARG A 60 -5.61 -1.15 -2.43
N ASP A 61 -6.10 -0.30 -1.53
CA ASP A 61 -7.08 0.74 -1.88
C ASP A 61 -6.32 2.00 -2.35
N PRO A 62 -6.44 2.42 -3.62
CA PRO A 62 -5.81 3.63 -4.14
C PRO A 62 -6.23 4.90 -3.40
N ARG A 63 -7.41 4.88 -2.76
CA ARG A 63 -7.88 6.05 -1.99
C ARG A 63 -7.13 6.21 -0.68
N GLU A 64 -6.53 5.13 -0.16
CA GLU A 64 -5.65 5.18 1.00
C GLU A 64 -4.22 5.62 0.60
N THR A 65 -3.79 5.33 -0.63
CA THR A 65 -2.47 5.77 -1.15
C THR A 65 -2.46 7.23 -1.59
N VAL A 66 -3.57 7.78 -2.10
CA VAL A 66 -3.71 9.20 -2.50
C VAL A 66 -3.76 10.16 -1.28
N SER A 67 -3.83 9.62 -0.05
CA SER A 67 -3.63 10.37 1.19
C SER A 67 -2.17 10.86 1.41
N THR A 68 -1.30 10.80 0.40
CA THR A 68 0.01 11.46 0.39
C THR A 68 -0.06 12.99 0.28
N ALA A 69 -1.26 13.58 0.25
CA ALA A 69 -1.49 15.03 0.31
C ALA A 69 -1.90 15.55 1.70
N TRP A 70 -1.57 14.81 2.79
CA TRP A 70 -1.56 15.39 4.14
C TRP A 70 -0.13 15.66 4.61
N PRO A 71 0.16 16.78 5.30
CA PRO A 71 1.48 17.09 5.87
C PRO A 71 1.92 16.14 7.01
N THR A 72 1.20 15.02 7.23
CA THR A 72 1.24 14.20 8.45
C THR A 72 1.52 12.71 8.16
N ALA A 73 1.80 12.33 6.91
CA ALA A 73 2.15 10.95 6.59
C ALA A 73 3.56 10.63 7.09
N LEU A 74 3.66 9.87 8.20
CA LEU A 74 4.96 9.48 8.77
C LEU A 74 5.72 8.58 7.79
N THR A 75 6.93 9.00 7.42
CA THR A 75 7.79 8.20 6.55
C THR A 75 8.58 7.18 7.36
N LEU A 76 9.10 6.17 6.67
CA LEU A 76 9.95 5.16 7.27
C LEU A 76 11.23 5.78 7.85
N ALA A 77 11.78 6.80 7.19
CA ALA A 77 12.90 7.56 7.71
C ALA A 77 12.54 8.27 9.03
N ASP A 78 11.35 8.87 9.12
CA ASP A 78 10.91 9.56 10.34
C ASP A 78 10.78 8.58 11.52
N VAL A 79 10.17 7.40 11.30
CA VAL A 79 10.08 6.36 12.34
C VAL A 79 11.48 5.89 12.76
N CYS A 80 12.35 5.59 11.80
CA CYS A 80 13.70 5.11 12.09
C CYS A 80 14.50 6.15 12.88
N ASN A 81 14.42 7.43 12.49
CA ASN A 81 15.11 8.53 13.17
C ASN A 81 14.58 8.73 14.59
N ALA A 82 13.26 8.64 14.81
CA ALA A 82 12.66 8.75 16.13
C ALA A 82 13.12 7.60 17.05
N PHE A 83 13.13 6.37 16.53
CA PHE A 83 13.60 5.18 17.24
C PHE A 83 15.09 5.29 17.61
N LEU A 84 15.94 5.71 16.67
CA LEU A 84 17.38 5.88 16.92
C LEU A 84 17.67 7.01 17.90
N THR A 85 16.95 8.14 17.80
CA THR A 85 17.08 9.25 18.75
C THR A 85 16.76 8.80 20.18
N ARG A 86 15.65 8.07 20.37
CA ARG A 86 15.32 7.47 21.68
C ARG A 86 16.40 6.51 22.15
N SER A 87 16.90 5.65 21.26
CA SER A 87 17.91 4.65 21.60
C SER A 87 19.24 5.29 22.00
N LYS A 88 19.63 6.39 21.35
CA LYS A 88 20.81 7.17 21.70
C LYS A 88 20.69 7.80 23.09
N GLY A 89 19.50 8.29 23.46
CA GLY A 89 19.21 8.75 24.82
C GLY A 89 19.40 7.65 25.87
N ARG A 90 19.00 6.40 25.55
CA ARG A 90 19.21 5.24 26.43
C ARG A 90 20.67 4.84 26.56
N VAL A 91 21.47 4.99 25.50
CA VAL A 91 22.93 4.82 25.59
C VAL A 91 23.53 5.84 26.53
N ALA A 92 23.15 7.12 26.41
CA ALA A 92 23.61 8.17 27.31
C ALA A 92 23.22 7.91 28.77
N GLY A 93 22.05 7.30 29.00
CA GLY A 93 21.58 6.87 30.33
C GLY A 93 22.15 5.54 30.82
N GLY A 94 23.01 4.85 30.05
CA GLY A 94 23.56 3.54 30.43
C GLY A 94 22.57 2.37 30.36
N GLU A 95 21.35 2.58 29.88
CA GLU A 95 20.32 1.55 29.72
C GLU A 95 20.51 0.69 28.46
N LEU A 96 21.34 1.14 27.54
CA LEU A 96 21.62 0.47 26.27
C LEU A 96 23.12 0.52 26.00
N SER A 97 23.71 -0.59 25.57
CA SER A 97 25.12 -0.59 25.18
C SER A 97 25.30 0.18 23.87
N PRO A 98 26.44 0.89 23.66
CA PRO A 98 26.75 1.52 22.38
C PRO A 98 26.74 0.53 21.21
N ARG A 99 27.24 -0.69 21.44
CA ARG A 99 27.26 -1.76 20.44
C ARG A 99 25.85 -2.15 19.97
N THR A 100 24.89 -2.25 20.90
CA THR A 100 23.49 -2.53 20.55
C THR A 100 22.87 -1.37 19.75
N PHE A 101 23.28 -0.14 20.03
CA PHE A 101 22.84 1.00 19.23
C PHE A 101 23.38 0.95 17.80
N ASP A 102 24.65 0.54 17.62
CA ASP A 102 25.23 0.36 16.29
C ASP A 102 24.47 -0.71 15.49
N ASP A 103 24.13 -1.84 16.12
CA ASP A 103 23.31 -2.89 15.49
C ASP A 103 21.93 -2.34 15.06
N TYR A 104 21.29 -1.52 15.92
CA TYR A 104 20.01 -0.87 15.59
C TYR A 104 20.15 0.13 14.43
N PHE A 105 21.26 0.86 14.38
CA PHE A 105 21.54 1.80 13.31
C PHE A 105 21.70 1.07 11.97
N ASP A 106 22.45 -0.03 11.95
CA ASP A 106 22.65 -0.83 10.75
C ASP A 106 21.33 -1.45 10.24
N VAL A 107 20.48 -1.93 11.15
CA VAL A 107 19.14 -2.43 10.78
C VAL A 107 18.28 -1.31 10.20
N ALA A 108 18.24 -0.13 10.82
CA ALA A 108 17.46 1.02 10.31
C ALA A 108 17.96 1.48 8.94
N LYS A 109 19.29 1.46 8.71
CA LYS A 109 19.91 1.75 7.43
C LYS A 109 19.52 0.70 6.37
N SER A 110 19.57 -0.58 6.70
CA SER A 110 19.16 -1.67 5.81
C SER A 110 17.68 -1.53 5.42
N LEU A 111 16.81 -1.25 6.39
CA LEU A 111 15.38 -1.07 6.21
C LEU A 111 15.06 0.10 5.26
N THR A 112 15.66 1.27 5.51
CA THR A 112 15.46 2.47 4.69
C THR A 112 16.09 2.35 3.30
N SER A 113 17.14 1.54 3.15
CA SER A 113 17.76 1.25 1.85
C SER A 113 16.88 0.33 0.99
N HIS A 114 16.22 -0.66 1.61
CA HIS A 114 15.36 -1.59 0.89
C HIS A 114 14.01 -0.98 0.48
N PHE A 115 13.30 -0.35 1.43
CA PHE A 115 11.96 0.18 1.19
C PHE A 115 11.94 1.62 0.67
N GLY A 116 13.05 2.34 0.80
CA GLY A 116 13.14 3.76 0.50
C GLY A 116 12.78 4.65 1.70
N ARG A 117 13.50 5.77 1.82
CA ARG A 117 13.40 6.71 2.95
C ARG A 117 12.02 7.39 3.05
N THR A 118 11.41 7.68 1.91
CA THR A 118 10.12 8.40 1.80
C THR A 118 8.92 7.46 1.82
N ARG A 119 9.12 6.15 2.03
CA ARG A 119 8.02 5.19 2.12
C ARG A 119 7.11 5.54 3.29
N VAL A 120 5.82 5.72 3.03
CA VAL A 120 4.83 5.99 4.09
C VAL A 120 4.57 4.71 4.87
N VAL A 121 4.74 4.76 6.19
CA VAL A 121 4.65 3.57 7.05
C VAL A 121 3.24 2.97 7.06
N ALA A 122 2.20 3.81 7.01
CA ALA A 122 0.81 3.35 6.96
C ALA A 122 0.48 2.48 5.73
N THR A 123 1.31 2.55 4.68
CA THR A 123 1.12 1.77 3.45
C THR A 123 1.92 0.46 3.44
N MET A 124 2.69 0.17 4.50
CA MET A 124 3.46 -1.07 4.62
C MET A 124 2.58 -2.19 5.18
N GLY A 125 2.58 -3.34 4.52
CA GLY A 125 1.84 -4.52 4.93
C GLY A 125 2.72 -5.75 5.14
N PRO A 126 2.14 -6.87 5.63
CA PRO A 126 2.89 -8.09 5.94
C PRO A 126 3.72 -8.65 4.77
N ARG A 127 3.24 -8.46 3.52
CA ARG A 127 3.96 -8.90 2.33
C ARG A 127 5.29 -8.17 2.15
N ASP A 128 5.32 -6.86 2.38
CA ASP A 128 6.52 -6.03 2.25
C ASP A 128 7.62 -6.54 3.20
N PHE A 129 7.25 -6.95 4.42
CA PHE A 129 8.18 -7.55 5.37
C PHE A 129 8.64 -8.97 4.98
N GLY A 130 7.77 -9.75 4.32
CA GLY A 130 8.13 -11.05 3.75
C GLY A 130 9.17 -10.93 2.63
N ASP A 131 8.96 -9.97 1.72
CA ASP A 131 9.87 -9.67 0.61
C ASP A 131 11.24 -9.18 1.14
N TYR A 132 11.23 -8.32 2.18
CA TYR A 132 12.45 -7.90 2.86
C TYR A 132 13.22 -9.06 3.49
N ARG A 133 12.53 -9.99 4.18
CA ARG A 133 13.20 -11.14 4.79
C ARG A 133 13.87 -12.04 3.74
N ALA A 134 13.21 -12.25 2.60
CA ALA A 134 13.79 -12.99 1.50
C ALA A 134 15.06 -12.30 0.96
N ALA A 135 15.02 -10.97 0.80
CA ALA A 135 16.15 -10.18 0.34
C ALA A 135 17.35 -10.19 1.30
N GLN A 136 17.12 -10.26 2.61
CA GLN A 136 18.17 -10.34 3.64
C GLN A 136 18.78 -11.75 3.80
N SER A 137 18.23 -12.78 3.13
CA SER A 137 18.69 -14.17 3.24
C SER A 137 19.66 -14.60 2.12
N ARG A 138 20.08 -13.66 1.28
CA ARG A 138 21.10 -13.83 0.23
C ARG A 138 22.42 -13.19 0.64
#